data_AF-A0A9K3J6F0-F1
#
_entry.id   AF-A0A9K3J6F0-F1
#
_cell.length_a   1.000
_cell.length_b   1.000
_cell.length_c   1.000
_cell.angle_alpha   90.00
_cell.angle_beta   90.00
_cell.angle_gamma   90.00
#
_symmetry.space_group_name_H-M   'P 1'
#
loop_
_entity.id
_entity.type
_entity.pdbx_description
1 polymer ?
#
loop_
_entity_poly.entity_id
_entity_poly.type
_entity_poly.pdbx_seq_one_letter_code
_entity_poly.pdbx_strand_id
1 'polypeptide(L)'
;MLKMLKSSGRTVFLVTNSLWDYTHVVMNFLIEARTINSSSSLSSNWLQYFDFVITGSAKPSFFHDKNRADLFAVETESGKLINTDNGTPLAQVGGPAAELPDQIPNKHYKVFQGGNVSHLHKLLNVGSSSQVLYVGDHIYGDILRSKKALGWRTMFIVPELEKEARILSSSSETRKKLKLLRGERDKIEDQVHHLKWSLEYVFPGCGKTGGFGIKIPIC
;
A
#
# COMPACT_ATOMS: atom_id res chain seq x y z
N MET A 1 16.74 5.27 11.24
CA MET A 1 15.78 4.17 11.13
C MET A 1 16.32 2.98 10.34
N LEU A 2 16.62 3.08 9.04
CA LEU A 2 17.09 1.93 8.23
C LEU A 2 18.34 1.25 8.81
N LYS A 3 19.33 2.04 9.25
CA LYS A 3 20.51 1.54 9.98
C LYS A 3 20.14 0.68 11.20
N MET A 4 19.16 1.14 11.99
CA MET A 4 18.68 0.45 13.19
C MET A 4 17.96 -0.86 12.85
N LEU A 5 17.20 -0.89 11.75
CA LEU A 5 16.56 -2.13 11.29
C LEU A 5 17.61 -3.16 10.87
N LYS A 6 18.60 -2.75 10.09
CA LYS A 6 19.72 -3.61 9.67
C LYS A 6 20.54 -4.10 10.87
N SER A 7 20.89 -3.21 11.80
CA SER A 7 21.64 -3.60 13.01
C SER A 7 20.85 -4.51 13.94
N SER A 8 19.52 -4.53 13.85
CA SER A 8 18.66 -5.46 14.60
C SER A 8 18.56 -6.85 13.97
N GLY A 9 19.33 -7.13 12.92
CA GLY A 9 19.32 -8.43 12.23
C GLY A 9 18.10 -8.65 11.33
N ARG A 10 17.34 -7.59 11.00
CA ARG A 10 16.20 -7.68 10.09
C ARG A 10 16.65 -7.46 8.64
N THR A 11 16.14 -8.30 7.74
CA THR A 11 16.27 -8.13 6.29
C THR A 11 15.40 -6.97 5.84
N VAL A 12 15.98 -6.03 5.11
CA VAL A 12 15.28 -4.84 4.58
C VAL A 12 15.28 -4.89 3.07
N PHE A 13 14.13 -4.71 2.44
CA PHE A 13 14.01 -4.70 0.99
C PHE A 13 13.25 -3.46 0.49
N LEU A 14 13.47 -3.08 -0.77
CA LEU A 14 12.75 -2.04 -1.48
C LEU A 14 12.02 -2.64 -2.67
N VAL A 15 10.72 -2.36 -2.84
CA VAL A 15 9.94 -2.75 -4.02
C VAL A 15 9.20 -1.53 -4.56
N THR A 16 9.57 -1.10 -5.77
CA THR A 16 9.00 0.11 -6.40
C THR A 16 8.52 -0.18 -7.83
N ASN A 17 7.52 0.59 -8.28
CA ASN A 17 7.08 0.56 -9.68
C ASN A 17 8.02 1.35 -10.60
N SER A 18 8.80 2.28 -10.04
CA SER A 18 9.79 3.04 -10.80
C SER A 18 10.94 2.16 -11.27
N LEU A 19 11.55 2.53 -12.40
CA LEU A 19 12.73 1.85 -12.95
C LEU A 19 14.00 2.23 -12.19
N TRP A 20 15.10 1.54 -12.48
CA TRP A 20 16.39 1.73 -11.81
C TRP A 20 16.90 3.17 -11.88
N ASP A 21 16.94 3.77 -13.06
CA ASP A 21 17.55 5.09 -13.26
C ASP A 21 16.93 6.16 -12.37
N TYR A 22 15.59 6.21 -12.35
CA TYR A 22 14.85 7.12 -11.49
C TYR A 22 15.05 6.80 -10.01
N THR A 23 14.93 5.52 -9.65
CA THR A 23 15.11 5.08 -8.25
C THR A 23 16.50 5.45 -7.73
N HIS A 24 17.54 5.24 -8.53
CA HIS A 24 18.91 5.51 -8.15
C HIS A 24 19.15 7.00 -7.87
N VAL A 25 18.61 7.88 -8.73
CA VAL A 25 18.69 9.35 -8.53
C VAL A 25 17.96 9.78 -7.26
N VAL A 26 16.71 9.35 -7.08
CA VAL A 26 15.89 9.76 -5.93
C VAL A 26 16.46 9.24 -4.61
N MET A 27 16.94 7.99 -4.58
CA MET A 27 17.49 7.42 -3.36
C MET A 27 18.80 8.10 -2.95
N ASN A 28 19.64 8.47 -3.92
CA ASN A 28 20.81 9.32 -3.66
C ASN A 28 20.39 10.68 -3.09
N PHE A 29 19.39 11.34 -3.67
CA PHE A 29 18.88 12.60 -3.11
C PHE A 29 18.35 12.43 -1.67
N LEU A 30 17.56 11.40 -1.39
CA LEU A 30 16.93 11.22 -0.07
C LEU A 30 17.94 10.84 1.04
N ILE A 31 18.96 10.06 0.69
CA ILE A 31 19.90 9.49 1.66
C ILE A 31 21.19 10.29 1.74
N GLU A 32 21.76 10.69 0.58
CA GLU A 32 23.06 11.36 0.54
C GLU A 32 22.95 12.86 0.82
N ALA A 33 21.83 13.52 0.47
CA ALA A 33 21.64 14.94 0.84
C ALA A 33 21.59 15.17 2.37
N ARG A 34 21.45 14.09 3.16
CA ARG A 34 21.52 14.15 4.63
C ARG A 34 22.90 13.81 5.20
N THR A 35 23.82 13.29 4.40
CA THR A 35 25.21 13.01 4.79
C THR A 35 26.11 14.04 4.13
N ILE A 36 26.40 15.10 4.89
CA ILE A 36 27.22 16.25 4.53
C ILE A 36 28.57 15.80 3.89
N ASN A 37 28.94 16.47 2.79
CA ASN A 37 30.27 16.52 2.13
C ASN A 37 30.75 15.30 1.33
N SER A 38 30.18 15.01 0.16
CA SER A 38 30.94 14.34 -0.92
C SER A 38 30.41 14.68 -2.31
N SER A 39 31.36 15.06 -3.17
CA SER A 39 31.42 15.15 -4.65
C SER A 39 30.19 14.76 -5.50
N SER A 40 30.08 15.49 -6.61
CA SER A 40 29.10 15.49 -7.72
C SER A 40 28.77 14.15 -8.43
N SER A 41 29.18 13.00 -7.91
CA SER A 41 28.92 11.68 -8.50
C SER A 41 27.85 10.93 -7.70
N LEU A 42 26.80 10.47 -8.37
CA LEU A 42 25.81 9.55 -7.78
C LEU A 42 26.53 8.32 -7.26
N SER A 43 26.32 7.98 -5.98
CA SER A 43 26.96 6.83 -5.37
C SER A 43 25.97 5.67 -5.17
N SER A 44 26.50 4.45 -5.10
CA SER A 44 25.70 3.27 -4.75
C SER A 44 25.69 2.99 -3.24
N ASN A 45 26.16 3.94 -2.40
CA ASN A 45 26.26 3.77 -0.94
C ASN A 45 24.90 3.53 -0.28
N TRP A 46 23.83 4.09 -0.83
CA TRP A 46 22.49 3.89 -0.26
C TRP A 46 22.03 2.42 -0.33
N LEU A 47 22.56 1.62 -1.27
CA LEU A 47 22.23 0.20 -1.39
C LEU A 47 22.64 -0.59 -0.15
N GLN A 48 23.59 -0.11 0.66
CA GLN A 48 23.99 -0.80 1.90
C GLN A 48 22.86 -0.92 2.92
N TYR A 49 21.83 -0.06 2.82
CA TYR A 49 20.67 -0.07 3.71
C TYR A 49 19.62 -1.11 3.34
N PHE A 50 19.78 -1.76 2.18
CA PHE A 50 18.86 -2.75 1.65
C PHE A 50 19.61 -4.05 1.35
N ASP A 51 18.98 -5.17 1.67
CA ASP A 51 19.42 -6.50 1.25
C ASP A 51 19.03 -6.76 -0.20
N PHE A 52 17.82 -6.34 -0.57
CA PHE A 52 17.27 -6.50 -1.92
C PHE A 52 16.52 -5.24 -2.37
N VAL A 53 16.66 -4.90 -3.65
CA VAL A 53 15.96 -3.80 -4.31
C VAL A 53 15.31 -4.37 -5.56
N ILE A 54 14.00 -4.22 -5.70
CA ILE A 54 13.23 -4.60 -6.88
C ILE A 54 12.59 -3.34 -7.47
N THR A 55 13.02 -2.98 -8.68
CA THR A 55 12.48 -1.88 -9.47
C THR A 55 11.48 -2.42 -10.50
N GLY A 56 10.66 -1.55 -11.11
CA GLY A 56 9.74 -1.95 -12.17
C GLY A 56 8.74 -3.05 -11.79
N SER A 57 8.39 -3.17 -10.50
CA SER A 57 7.59 -4.29 -9.98
C SER A 57 6.15 -4.36 -10.50
N ALA A 58 5.62 -3.28 -11.09
CA ALA A 58 4.26 -3.22 -11.64
C ALA A 58 3.16 -3.64 -10.64
N LYS A 59 3.27 -3.21 -9.39
CA LYS A 59 2.21 -3.34 -8.37
C LYS A 59 0.90 -2.72 -8.90
N PRO A 60 -0.27 -3.35 -8.68
CA PRO A 60 -0.51 -4.49 -7.77
C PRO A 60 -0.24 -5.88 -8.37
N SER A 61 0.10 -5.98 -9.66
CA SER A 61 0.30 -7.28 -10.34
C SER A 61 1.46 -8.07 -9.73
N PHE A 62 2.48 -7.40 -9.20
CA PHE A 62 3.58 -8.00 -8.45
C PHE A 62 3.13 -9.02 -7.38
N PHE A 63 2.05 -8.70 -6.65
CA PHE A 63 1.57 -9.51 -5.53
C PHE A 63 0.73 -10.72 -5.95
N HIS A 64 0.55 -10.96 -7.25
CA HIS A 64 -0.15 -12.13 -7.76
C HIS A 64 0.82 -13.25 -8.07
N ASP A 65 0.63 -14.39 -7.42
CA ASP A 65 1.44 -15.60 -7.63
C ASP A 65 1.34 -16.14 -9.07
N LYS A 66 0.23 -15.85 -9.76
CA LYS A 66 0.02 -16.20 -11.18
C LYS A 66 0.74 -15.28 -12.17
N ASN A 67 1.40 -14.22 -11.69
CA ASN A 67 2.12 -13.31 -12.57
C ASN A 67 3.41 -13.97 -13.06
N ARG A 68 3.51 -14.20 -14.37
CA ARG A 68 4.69 -14.79 -15.04
C ARG A 68 5.75 -13.75 -15.41
N ALA A 69 5.82 -12.64 -14.68
CA ALA A 69 6.81 -11.61 -14.92
C ALA A 69 8.21 -12.15 -14.60
N ASP A 70 9.11 -12.07 -15.56
CA ASP A 70 10.52 -12.43 -15.38
C ASP A 70 11.20 -11.48 -14.40
N LEU A 71 12.22 -11.99 -13.71
CA LEU A 71 13.09 -11.20 -12.86
C LEU A 71 14.43 -11.03 -13.56
N PHE A 72 14.89 -9.78 -13.66
CA PHE A 72 16.20 -9.45 -14.22
C PHE A 72 17.09 -8.89 -13.13
N ALA A 73 18.36 -9.26 -13.10
CA ALA A 73 19.36 -8.59 -12.27
C ALA A 73 19.79 -7.29 -12.95
N VAL A 74 20.02 -6.24 -12.16
CA VAL A 74 20.45 -4.94 -12.68
C VAL A 74 21.92 -4.75 -12.36
N GLU A 75 22.72 -4.49 -13.39
CA GLU A 75 24.08 -3.98 -13.20
C GLU A 75 24.02 -2.51 -12.80
N THR A 76 24.42 -2.20 -11.57
CA THR A 76 24.19 -0.88 -10.95
C THR A 76 24.93 0.27 -11.64
N GLU A 77 26.08 0.00 -12.25
CA GLU A 77 26.91 1.00 -12.92
C GLU A 77 26.39 1.35 -14.32
N SER A 78 25.97 0.36 -15.08
CA SER A 78 25.54 0.52 -16.47
C SER A 78 24.03 0.60 -16.66
N GLY A 79 23.25 0.17 -15.66
CA GLY A 79 21.80 -0.01 -15.76
C GLY A 79 21.38 -1.22 -16.61
N LYS A 80 22.32 -2.02 -17.12
CA LYS A 80 22.00 -3.17 -17.98
C LYS A 80 21.25 -4.25 -17.21
N LEU A 81 20.32 -4.88 -17.92
CA LEU A 81 19.54 -6.01 -17.41
C LEU A 81 20.22 -7.32 -17.78
N ILE A 82 20.38 -8.18 -16.78
CA ILE A 82 20.95 -9.52 -16.91
C ILE A 82 19.82 -10.51 -16.64
N ASN A 83 19.62 -11.45 -17.56
CA ASN A 83 18.62 -12.50 -17.39
C ASN A 83 18.94 -13.33 -16.15
N THR A 84 17.91 -13.67 -15.38
CA THR A 84 18.06 -14.55 -14.22
C THR A 84 17.10 -15.71 -14.30
N ASP A 85 17.51 -16.87 -13.80
CA ASP A 85 16.61 -17.94 -13.40
C ASP A 85 16.20 -17.69 -11.95
N ASN A 86 15.01 -17.11 -11.78
CA ASN A 86 14.42 -16.85 -10.46
C ASN A 86 15.33 -16.07 -9.48
N GLY A 87 16.19 -15.17 -9.97
CA GLY A 87 17.15 -14.39 -9.18
C GLY A 87 18.59 -14.86 -9.26
N THR A 88 18.87 -16.02 -9.88
CA THR A 88 20.22 -16.48 -10.18
C THR A 88 20.61 -16.05 -11.60
N PRO A 89 21.67 -15.24 -11.80
CA PRO A 89 22.08 -14.80 -13.13
C PRO A 89 22.34 -15.97 -14.10
N LEU A 90 21.78 -15.90 -15.31
CA LEU A 90 22.03 -16.85 -16.39
C LEU A 90 23.14 -16.32 -17.31
N ALA A 91 24.02 -17.22 -17.76
CA ALA A 91 25.04 -16.88 -18.75
C ALA A 91 24.38 -16.47 -20.08
N GLN A 92 24.93 -15.43 -20.71
CA GLN A 92 24.41 -14.89 -21.96
C GLN A 92 24.79 -15.82 -23.11
N VAL A 93 23.80 -16.42 -23.78
CA VAL A 93 24.05 -17.33 -24.92
C VAL A 93 24.52 -16.51 -26.12
N GLY A 94 25.77 -16.73 -26.56
CA GLY A 94 26.33 -16.17 -27.80
C GLY A 94 27.34 -15.02 -27.65
N GLY A 95 27.76 -14.66 -26.44
CA GLY A 95 28.89 -13.75 -26.21
C GLY A 95 30.25 -14.40 -26.49
N PRO A 96 31.32 -13.62 -26.80
CA PRO A 96 32.65 -14.16 -26.96
C PRO A 96 33.12 -14.72 -25.63
N ALA A 97 33.34 -16.04 -25.61
CA ALA A 97 33.64 -16.87 -24.45
C ALA A 97 32.49 -16.97 -23.43
N ALA A 98 32.17 -18.22 -23.10
CA ALA A 98 31.36 -18.58 -21.96
C ALA A 98 32.00 -18.01 -20.68
N GLU A 99 31.60 -16.81 -20.28
CA GLU A 99 31.62 -16.42 -18.88
C GLU A 99 30.52 -17.25 -18.20
N LEU A 100 30.87 -18.51 -17.91
CA LEU A 100 30.17 -19.32 -16.93
C LEU A 100 30.03 -18.47 -15.65
N PRO A 101 28.87 -18.48 -14.98
CA PRO A 101 28.69 -17.76 -13.71
C PRO A 101 29.73 -18.17 -12.64
N ASP A 102 30.38 -19.32 -12.85
CA ASP A 102 31.45 -19.86 -12.00
C ASP A 102 32.77 -19.09 -12.05
N GLN A 103 32.96 -18.15 -12.99
CA GLN A 103 34.16 -17.29 -13.05
C GLN A 103 33.99 -15.91 -12.41
N ILE A 104 32.81 -15.59 -11.85
CA ILE A 104 32.67 -14.49 -10.89
C ILE A 104 32.16 -15.06 -9.56
N PRO A 105 33.02 -15.74 -8.78
CA PRO A 105 32.63 -16.23 -7.47
C PRO A 105 32.18 -15.03 -6.62
N ASN A 106 30.93 -15.07 -6.13
CA ASN A 106 30.30 -14.09 -5.22
C ASN A 106 29.80 -12.74 -5.78
N LYS A 107 29.44 -12.58 -7.06
CA LYS A 107 28.66 -11.37 -7.46
C LYS A 107 27.19 -11.53 -7.04
N HIS A 108 26.92 -11.30 -5.76
CA HIS A 108 25.56 -11.19 -5.24
C HIS A 108 24.90 -9.91 -5.77
N TYR A 109 24.00 -10.06 -6.74
CA TYR A 109 23.17 -8.95 -7.20
C TYR A 109 22.17 -8.59 -6.10
N LYS A 110 22.18 -7.32 -5.69
CA LYS A 110 21.22 -6.76 -4.74
C LYS A 110 20.04 -6.10 -5.43
N VAL A 111 20.19 -5.74 -6.70
CA VAL A 111 19.22 -4.96 -7.46
C VAL A 111 18.66 -5.82 -8.58
N PHE A 112 17.33 -5.83 -8.65
CA PHE A 112 16.55 -6.57 -9.63
C PHE A 112 15.48 -5.67 -10.22
N GLN A 113 14.96 -6.06 -11.38
CA GLN A 113 13.85 -5.40 -12.05
C GLN A 113 12.77 -6.41 -12.43
N GLY A 114 11.50 -6.03 -12.22
CA GLY A 114 10.33 -6.83 -12.55
C GLY A 114 9.98 -7.87 -11.48
N GLY A 115 9.71 -9.09 -11.93
CA GLY A 115 9.38 -10.23 -11.08
C GLY A 115 8.01 -10.19 -10.41
N ASN A 116 7.84 -11.10 -9.45
CA ASN A 116 6.64 -11.26 -8.65
C ASN A 116 7.01 -11.51 -7.18
N VAL A 117 5.99 -11.62 -6.34
CA VAL A 117 6.15 -11.90 -4.91
C VAL A 117 6.85 -13.24 -4.63
N SER A 118 6.64 -14.24 -5.48
CA SER A 118 7.22 -15.58 -5.33
C SER A 118 8.74 -15.52 -5.48
N HIS A 119 9.25 -14.71 -6.42
CA HIS A 119 10.67 -14.40 -6.52
C HIS A 119 11.19 -13.71 -5.27
N LEU A 120 10.46 -12.73 -4.73
CA LEU A 120 10.85 -12.04 -3.50
C LEU A 120 10.88 -12.97 -2.28
N HIS A 121 9.94 -13.90 -2.16
CA HIS A 121 9.96 -14.91 -1.07
C HIS A 121 11.18 -15.82 -1.16
N LYS A 122 11.55 -16.25 -2.37
CA LYS A 122 12.77 -17.03 -2.61
C LYS A 122 14.02 -16.23 -2.23
N LEU A 123 14.12 -14.97 -2.66
CA LEU A 123 15.24 -14.08 -2.33
C LEU A 123 15.37 -13.84 -0.81
N LEU A 124 14.24 -13.63 -0.12
CA LEU A 124 14.23 -13.39 1.32
C LEU A 124 14.41 -14.67 2.15
N ASN A 125 14.33 -15.86 1.53
CA ASN A 125 14.32 -17.17 2.19
C ASN A 125 13.28 -17.25 3.33
N VAL A 126 12.09 -16.69 3.10
CA VAL A 126 11.02 -16.61 4.09
C VAL A 126 10.07 -17.77 3.91
N GLY A 127 9.97 -18.65 4.92
CA GLY A 127 9.06 -19.79 4.91
C GLY A 127 7.61 -19.45 5.24
N SER A 128 7.35 -18.28 5.85
CA SER A 128 5.99 -17.83 6.19
C SER A 128 5.78 -16.36 5.86
N SER A 129 4.76 -16.08 5.07
CA SER A 129 4.36 -14.74 4.66
C SER A 129 4.03 -13.79 5.84
N SER A 130 3.63 -14.31 7.00
CA SER A 130 3.32 -13.49 8.19
C SER A 130 4.55 -12.82 8.81
N GLN A 131 5.76 -13.28 8.45
CA GLN A 131 7.01 -12.70 8.92
C GLN A 131 7.32 -11.36 8.24
N VAL A 132 6.72 -11.11 7.07
CA VAL A 132 6.96 -9.89 6.28
C VAL A 132 6.08 -8.74 6.77
N LEU A 133 6.71 -7.58 6.98
CA LEU A 133 6.02 -6.30 7.15
C LEU A 133 6.26 -5.45 5.90
N TYR A 134 5.18 -5.16 5.16
CA TYR A 134 5.23 -4.28 4.01
C TYR A 134 4.72 -2.88 4.38
N VAL A 135 5.47 -1.86 3.97
CA VAL A 135 5.15 -0.46 4.24
C VAL A 135 4.91 0.23 2.90
N GLY A 136 3.75 0.87 2.75
CA GLY A 136 3.37 1.55 1.50
C GLY A 136 2.38 2.68 1.73
N ASP A 137 2.19 3.49 0.70
CA ASP A 137 1.33 4.68 0.64
C ASP A 137 0.13 4.50 -0.31
N HIS A 138 0.11 3.42 -1.11
CA HIS A 138 -1.00 3.12 -2.01
C HIS A 138 -1.92 2.01 -1.47
N ILE A 139 -3.12 2.35 -1.01
CA ILE A 139 -4.09 1.38 -0.42
C ILE A 139 -4.33 0.17 -1.35
N TYR A 140 -4.59 0.42 -2.63
CA TYR A 140 -4.89 -0.63 -3.61
C TYR A 140 -3.66 -1.33 -4.16
N GLY A 141 -2.61 -0.58 -4.45
CA GLY A 141 -1.37 -1.08 -5.03
C GLY A 141 -0.60 -1.97 -4.07
N ASP A 142 -0.56 -1.57 -2.80
CA ASP A 142 0.33 -2.13 -1.79
C ASP A 142 -0.41 -2.94 -0.72
N ILE A 143 -1.49 -2.42 -0.14
CA ILE A 143 -2.02 -2.93 1.15
C ILE A 143 -3.07 -4.02 0.96
N LEU A 144 -4.09 -3.77 0.13
CA LEU A 144 -5.22 -4.69 0.00
C LEU A 144 -4.78 -6.06 -0.56
N ARG A 145 -3.82 -6.06 -1.50
CA ARG A 145 -3.34 -7.29 -2.14
C ARG A 145 -2.33 -8.04 -1.28
N SER A 146 -1.40 -7.35 -0.63
CA SER A 146 -0.43 -8.00 0.26
C SER A 146 -1.10 -8.65 1.48
N LYS A 147 -2.16 -8.03 2.02
CA LYS A 147 -2.91 -8.62 3.14
C LYS A 147 -3.79 -9.79 2.71
N LYS A 148 -4.60 -9.63 1.65
CA LYS A 148 -5.59 -10.65 1.25
C LYS A 148 -4.98 -11.85 0.54
N ALA A 149 -3.98 -11.64 -0.31
CA ALA A 149 -3.38 -12.71 -1.11
C ALA A 149 -2.20 -13.38 -0.41
N LEU A 150 -1.45 -12.64 0.41
CA LEU A 150 -0.18 -13.12 0.97
C LEU A 150 -0.20 -13.23 2.49
N GLY A 151 -1.13 -12.59 3.20
CA GLY A 151 -1.13 -12.60 4.67
C GLY A 151 0.03 -11.82 5.30
N TRP A 152 0.60 -10.87 4.56
CA TRP A 152 1.65 -9.98 5.07
C TRP A 152 1.09 -9.03 6.13
N ARG A 153 1.94 -8.64 7.08
CA ARG A 153 1.65 -7.47 7.93
C ARG A 153 1.84 -6.23 7.09
N THR A 154 0.95 -5.25 7.23
CA THR A 154 0.96 -4.03 6.43
C THR A 154 0.98 -2.80 7.30
N MET A 155 1.84 -1.84 6.98
CA MET A 155 1.84 -0.50 7.57
C MET A 155 1.56 0.51 6.46
N PHE A 156 0.61 1.42 6.72
CA PHE A 156 0.19 2.42 5.76
C PHE A 156 0.76 3.78 6.12
N ILE A 157 1.42 4.44 5.18
CA ILE A 157 1.95 5.80 5.36
C ILE A 157 0.90 6.77 4.79
N VAL A 158 0.43 7.70 5.63
CA VAL A 158 -0.56 8.72 5.27
C VAL A 158 0.00 10.10 5.58
N PRO A 159 0.69 10.76 4.62
CA PRO A 159 1.23 12.10 4.84
C PRO A 159 0.16 13.13 5.19
N GLU A 160 -1.04 13.00 4.63
CA GLU A 160 -2.17 13.91 4.83
C GLU A 160 -2.75 13.86 6.24
N LEU A 161 -2.50 12.77 6.99
CA LEU A 161 -3.06 12.54 8.31
C LEU A 161 -2.64 13.61 9.31
N GLU A 162 -1.43 14.15 9.20
CA GLU A 162 -0.96 15.22 10.07
C GLU A 162 -1.82 16.48 9.90
N LYS A 163 -2.05 16.88 8.64
CA LYS A 163 -2.90 18.03 8.31
C LYS A 163 -4.33 17.78 8.78
N GLU A 164 -4.85 16.57 8.53
CA GLU A 164 -6.19 16.18 8.97
C GLU A 164 -6.33 16.26 10.49
N ALA A 165 -5.37 15.72 11.25
CA ALA A 165 -5.38 15.75 12.72
C ALA A 165 -5.37 17.19 13.27
N ARG A 166 -4.62 18.10 12.64
CA ARG A 166 -4.61 19.53 13.00
C ARG A 166 -5.98 20.17 12.76
N ILE A 167 -6.57 19.97 11.58
CA ILE A 167 -7.89 20.50 11.22
C ILE A 167 -8.99 19.89 12.11
N LEU A 168 -8.87 18.60 12.41
CA LEU A 168 -9.78 17.90 13.30
C LEU A 168 -9.75 18.57 14.67
N SER A 169 -8.56 18.83 15.21
CA SER A 169 -8.39 19.47 16.50
C SER A 169 -8.98 20.88 16.53
N SER A 170 -8.74 21.72 15.52
CA SER A 170 -9.25 23.10 15.47
C SER A 170 -10.77 23.17 15.24
N SER A 171 -11.36 22.21 14.54
CA SER A 171 -12.82 22.16 14.24
C SER A 171 -13.65 21.46 15.32
N SER A 172 -13.08 21.21 16.51
CA SER A 172 -13.72 20.43 17.59
C SER A 172 -15.09 20.96 18.00
N GLU A 173 -15.23 22.27 18.19
CA GLU A 173 -16.48 22.89 18.63
C GLU A 173 -17.60 22.77 17.59
N THR A 174 -17.29 23.08 16.33
CA THR A 174 -18.22 22.94 15.20
C THR A 174 -18.71 21.49 15.09
N ARG A 175 -17.82 20.51 15.24
CA ARG A 175 -18.20 19.09 15.20
C ARG A 175 -19.05 18.67 16.39
N LYS A 176 -18.79 19.19 17.60
CA LYS A 176 -19.66 18.96 18.77
C LYS A 176 -21.06 19.51 18.52
N LYS A 177 -21.17 20.73 17.99
CA LYS A 177 -22.46 21.35 17.64
C LYS A 177 -23.18 20.53 16.57
N LEU A 178 -22.48 20.10 15.53
CA LEU A 178 -23.05 19.27 14.48
C LEU A 178 -23.56 17.91 14.99
N LYS A 179 -22.83 17.30 15.93
CA LYS A 179 -23.26 16.04 16.58
C LYS A 179 -24.52 16.24 17.41
N LEU A 180 -24.63 17.36 18.13
CA LEU A 180 -25.82 17.71 18.91
C LEU A 180 -27.04 17.91 18.00
N LEU A 181 -26.91 18.73 16.95
CA LEU A 181 -28.00 19.00 16.01
C LEU A 181 -28.45 17.74 15.27
N ARG A 182 -27.53 16.83 14.93
CA ARG A 182 -27.90 15.52 14.36
C ARG A 182 -28.72 14.69 15.35
N GLY A 183 -28.33 14.66 16.62
CA GLY A 183 -29.10 13.96 17.65
C GLY A 183 -30.49 14.56 17.89
N GLU A 184 -30.65 15.88 17.78
CA GLU A 184 -31.97 16.53 17.87
C GLU A 184 -32.83 16.21 16.65
N ARG A 185 -32.25 16.27 15.45
CA ARG A 185 -32.93 15.86 14.22
C ARG A 185 -33.42 14.41 14.32
N ASP A 186 -32.57 13.49 14.76
CA ASP A 186 -32.91 12.06 14.85
C ASP A 186 -34.08 11.83 15.82
N LYS A 187 -34.14 12.54 16.96
CA LYS A 187 -35.29 12.49 17.89
C LYS A 187 -36.58 12.97 17.26
N ILE A 188 -36.51 14.06 16.48
CA ILE A 188 -37.68 14.60 15.80
C ILE A 188 -38.15 13.62 14.71
N GLU A 189 -37.22 13.04 13.95
CA GLU A 189 -37.54 12.01 12.95
C GLU A 189 -38.23 10.79 13.60
N ASP A 190 -37.74 10.33 14.74
CA ASP A 190 -38.36 9.22 15.50
C ASP A 190 -39.78 9.57 15.96
N GLN A 191 -39.99 10.78 16.49
CA GLN A 191 -41.32 11.25 16.89
C GLN A 191 -42.28 11.33 15.72
N VAL A 192 -41.83 11.89 14.59
CA VAL A 192 -42.64 11.98 13.36
C VAL A 192 -42.99 10.58 12.85
N HIS A 193 -42.02 9.66 12.85
CA HIS A 193 -42.25 8.28 12.41
C HIS A 193 -43.26 7.57 13.31
N HIS A 194 -43.14 7.74 14.64
CA HIS A 194 -44.09 7.19 15.61
C HIS A 194 -45.50 7.76 15.45
N LEU A 195 -45.63 9.08 15.26
CA LEU A 195 -46.92 9.73 15.04
C LEU A 195 -47.57 9.28 13.73
N LYS A 196 -46.81 9.19 12.63
CA LYS A 196 -47.30 8.66 11.35
C LYS A 196 -47.81 7.23 11.48
N TRP A 197 -47.01 6.37 12.11
CA TRP A 197 -47.40 4.98 12.38
C TRP A 197 -48.67 4.91 13.22
N SER A 198 -48.78 5.73 14.28
CA SER A 198 -49.98 5.78 15.12
C SER A 198 -51.21 6.24 14.32
N LEU A 199 -51.05 7.20 13.41
CA LEU A 199 -52.13 7.65 12.54
C LEU A 199 -52.61 6.55 11.59
N GLU A 200 -51.70 5.78 11.01
CA GLU A 200 -52.01 4.70 10.07
C GLU A 200 -52.65 3.47 10.74
N TYR A 201 -52.17 3.09 11.92
CA TYR A 201 -52.51 1.80 12.53
C TYR A 201 -53.37 1.89 13.80
N VAL A 202 -53.36 3.03 14.52
CA VAL A 202 -54.16 3.23 15.73
C VAL A 202 -55.44 4.03 15.45
N PHE A 203 -55.40 4.97 14.49
CA PHE A 203 -56.55 5.80 14.10
C PHE A 203 -56.86 5.78 12.59
N PRO A 204 -57.11 4.60 11.99
CA PRO A 204 -57.24 4.45 10.53
C PRO A 204 -58.40 5.23 9.87
N GLY A 205 -59.29 5.86 10.65
CA GLY A 205 -60.48 6.58 10.17
C GLY A 205 -60.43 8.10 10.20
N CYS A 206 -59.43 8.75 10.85
CA CYS A 206 -59.50 10.19 11.11
C CYS A 206 -59.10 11.09 9.92
N GLY A 207 -58.61 10.50 8.82
CA GLY A 207 -58.18 11.22 7.62
C GLY A 207 -59.16 11.24 6.44
N LYS A 208 -60.33 10.60 6.54
CA LYS A 208 -61.36 10.65 5.50
C LYS A 208 -62.44 11.66 5.90
N THR A 209 -62.19 12.94 5.64
CA THR A 209 -63.29 13.92 5.57
C THR A 209 -64.22 13.48 4.45
N GLY A 210 -65.34 12.87 4.84
CA GLY A 210 -66.44 12.55 3.95
C GLY A 210 -66.96 13.83 3.31
N GLY A 211 -67.08 13.80 1.98
CA GLY A 211 -68.08 14.62 1.32
C GLY A 211 -69.45 14.28 1.88
N PHE A 212 -70.22 15.33 2.20
CA PHE A 212 -71.66 15.38 2.46
C PHE A 212 -72.43 14.05 2.35
N GLY A 213 -73.03 13.61 3.47
CA GLY A 213 -74.02 12.53 3.45
C GLY A 213 -74.39 11.97 4.82
N ILE A 214 -75.37 12.62 5.45
CA ILE A 214 -76.28 12.16 6.52
C ILE A 214 -76.22 10.64 6.84
N LYS A 215 -76.00 10.27 8.12
CA LYS A 215 -76.94 9.51 8.99
C LYS A 215 -76.31 9.08 10.31
N ILE A 216 -76.99 9.48 11.39
CA ILE A 216 -76.94 8.92 12.76
C ILE A 216 -77.66 7.55 12.74
N PRO A 217 -77.16 6.50 13.42
CA PRO A 217 -77.73 6.06 14.72
C PRO A 217 -76.63 5.64 15.72
N ILE A 218 -76.66 6.03 17.00
CA ILE A 218 -77.39 5.47 18.16
C ILE A 218 -77.26 3.93 18.29
N CYS A 219 -76.28 3.50 19.09
CA CYS A 219 -76.40 2.68 20.31
C CYS A 219 -74.99 2.43 20.86
#